data_AF-A0A8H3WYQ3-F1
#
_entry.id   AF-A0A8H3WYQ3-F1
#
_cell.length_a   1.000
_cell.length_b   1.000
_cell.length_c   1.000
_cell.angle_alpha   90.00
_cell.angle_beta   90.00
_cell.angle_gamma   90.00
#
_symmetry.space_group_name_H-M   'P 1'
#
loop_
_entity.id
_entity.type
_entity.pdbx_description
1 polymer ?
#
loop_
_entity_poly.entity_id
_entity_poly.type
_entity_poly.pdbx_seq_one_letter_code
_entity_poly.pdbx_strand_id
1 'polypeptide(L)'
;MFPYCINIFQAYSLSELKFPKLHSWVHYIIDLIRKYGTLNGFSTKTYESLHKDFVKASYYLTNKQNIEIQIMKMVQKQAIATKLLSSQSKILKL
;
A
#
# COMPACT_ATOMS: atom_id res chain seq x y z
N MET A 1 -3.23 -2.88 -27.91
CA MET A 1 -4.11 -3.63 -26.96
C MET A 1 -4.92 -2.69 -26.09
N PHE A 2 -4.31 -1.76 -25.33
CA PHE A 2 -5.06 -0.81 -24.47
C PHE A 2 -6.02 0.19 -25.18
N PRO A 3 -5.67 0.81 -26.33
CA PRO A 3 -6.54 1.82 -26.95
C PRO A 3 -7.85 1.24 -27.50
N TYR A 4 -7.81 0.00 -28.00
CA TYR A 4 -8.95 -0.67 -28.60
C TYR A 4 -10.06 -0.97 -27.58
N CYS A 5 -9.68 -1.45 -26.39
CA CYS A 5 -10.63 -1.72 -25.32
C CYS A 5 -11.36 -0.46 -24.87
N ILE A 6 -10.67 0.68 -24.78
CA ILE A 6 -11.28 1.95 -24.36
C ILE A 6 -12.36 2.40 -25.34
N ASN A 7 -12.11 2.27 -26.64
CA ASN A 7 -13.10 2.61 -27.67
C ASN A 7 -14.40 1.80 -27.53
N ILE A 8 -14.29 0.52 -27.15
CA ILE A 8 -15.47 -0.34 -26.91
C ILE A 8 -16.25 0.16 -25.68
N PHE A 9 -15.58 0.41 -24.56
CA PHE A 9 -16.25 0.85 -23.33
C PHE A 9 -16.82 2.27 -23.43
N GLN A 10 -16.26 3.12 -24.31
CA GLN A 10 -16.73 4.47 -24.52
C GLN A 10 -18.14 4.49 -25.12
N ALA A 11 -18.49 3.51 -25.97
CA ALA A 11 -19.84 3.36 -26.53
C ALA A 11 -20.92 3.06 -25.48
N TYR A 12 -20.53 2.52 -24.32
CA TYR A 12 -21.44 2.17 -23.23
C TYR A 12 -21.34 3.11 -22.02
N SER A 13 -20.51 4.16 -22.09
CA SER A 13 -20.25 5.07 -20.97
C SER A 13 -20.95 6.42 -21.17
N LEU A 14 -21.89 6.74 -20.28
CA LEU A 14 -22.57 8.04 -20.25
C LEU A 14 -21.63 9.22 -19.95
N SER A 15 -20.47 8.97 -19.35
CA SER A 15 -19.48 9.99 -18.98
C SER A 15 -18.29 10.07 -19.93
N GLU A 16 -18.36 9.38 -21.08
CA GLU A 16 -17.27 9.26 -22.06
C GLU A 16 -15.95 8.78 -21.46
N LEU A 17 -16.01 8.04 -20.34
CA LEU A 17 -14.83 7.57 -19.62
C LEU A 17 -13.88 8.70 -19.16
N LYS A 18 -14.39 9.91 -18.90
CA LYS A 18 -13.61 11.07 -18.39
C LYS A 18 -13.19 10.90 -16.93
N PHE A 19 -12.36 9.90 -16.65
CA PHE A 19 -11.77 9.65 -15.35
C PHE A 19 -10.30 10.08 -15.34
N PRO A 20 -9.87 11.00 -14.46
CA PRO A 20 -8.47 11.42 -14.38
C PRO A 20 -7.48 10.26 -14.20
N LYS A 21 -7.88 9.21 -13.46
CA LYS A 21 -7.08 7.98 -13.30
C LYS A 21 -6.92 7.22 -14.61
N LEU A 22 -7.99 7.07 -15.39
CA LEU A 22 -7.95 6.38 -16.68
C LEU A 22 -7.10 7.15 -17.69
N HIS A 23 -7.29 8.48 -17.76
CA HIS A 23 -6.50 9.35 -18.61
C HIS A 23 -5.00 9.22 -18.29
N SER A 24 -4.63 9.30 -17.01
CA SER A 24 -3.24 9.12 -16.58
C SER A 24 -2.68 7.74 -16.96
N TRP A 25 -3.50 6.69 -16.83
CA TRP A 25 -3.12 5.34 -17.25
C TRP A 25 -2.86 5.26 -18.75
N VAL A 26 -3.75 5.76 -19.60
CA VAL A 26 -3.60 5.70 -21.06
C VAL A 26 -2.34 6.43 -21.53
N HIS A 27 -2.09 7.62 -20.99
CA HIS A 27 -0.99 8.45 -21.44
C HIS A 27 0.37 8.01 -20.89
N TYR A 28 0.44 7.61 -19.62
CA TYR A 28 1.74 7.44 -18.96
C TYR A 28 2.14 5.98 -18.72
N ILE A 29 1.24 4.99 -18.82
CA ILE A 29 1.57 3.62 -18.39
C ILE A 29 2.68 2.98 -19.22
N ILE A 30 2.71 3.23 -20.53
CA ILE A 30 3.73 2.68 -21.44
C ILE A 30 5.09 3.28 -21.08
N ASP A 31 5.16 4.59 -20.86
CA ASP A 31 6.40 5.27 -20.48
C ASP A 31 6.87 4.87 -19.08
N LEU A 32 5.94 4.69 -18.13
CA LEU A 32 6.26 4.21 -16.79
C LEU A 32 6.81 2.77 -16.81
N ILE A 33 6.20 1.87 -17.59
CA ILE A 33 6.69 0.49 -17.77
C ILE A 33 8.06 0.49 -18.45
N ARG A 34 8.25 1.31 -19.49
CA ARG A 34 9.55 1.39 -20.19
C ARG A 34 10.65 1.95 -19.29
N LYS A 35 10.33 2.94 -18.45
CA LYS A 35 11.30 3.61 -17.57
C LYS A 35 11.61 2.82 -16.31
N TYR A 36 10.62 2.16 -15.71
CA TYR A 36 10.75 1.54 -14.39
C TYR A 36 10.47 0.02 -14.39
N GLY A 37 10.17 -0.57 -15.53
CA GLY A 37 9.88 -1.99 -15.71
C GLY A 37 8.46 -2.35 -15.26
N THR A 38 8.27 -2.59 -13.96
CA THR A 38 6.99 -3.07 -13.43
C THR A 38 6.32 -2.01 -12.56
N LEU A 39 4.99 -1.95 -12.64
CA LEU A 39 4.21 -0.96 -11.88
C LEU A 39 3.96 -1.39 -10.42
N ASN A 40 4.22 -2.66 -10.09
CA ASN A 40 3.97 -3.23 -8.77
C ASN A 40 4.79 -2.54 -7.66
N GLY A 41 5.97 -2.03 -7.99
CA GLY A 41 6.80 -1.26 -7.05
C GLY A 41 6.24 0.11 -6.68
N PHE A 42 5.30 0.65 -7.47
CA PHE A 42 4.69 1.97 -7.25
C PHE A 42 3.33 1.91 -6.55
N SER A 43 2.85 0.72 -6.21
CA SER A 43 1.60 0.57 -5.47
C SER A 43 1.76 1.07 -4.03
N THR A 44 0.77 1.81 -3.53
CA THR A 44 0.67 2.21 -2.12
C THR A 44 0.25 1.08 -1.20
N LYS A 45 -0.02 -0.14 -1.72
CA LYS A 45 -0.51 -1.29 -0.96
C LYS A 45 0.36 -1.61 0.27
N THR A 46 1.68 -1.60 0.11
CA THR A 46 2.60 -1.86 1.23
C THR A 46 2.49 -0.75 2.28
N TYR A 47 2.47 0.51 1.85
CA TYR A 47 2.33 1.66 2.75
C TYR A 47 1.00 1.63 3.51
N GLU A 48 -0.10 1.32 2.82
CA GLU A 48 -1.44 1.21 3.42
C GLU A 48 -1.50 0.09 4.47
N SER A 49 -0.88 -1.06 4.19
CA SER A 49 -0.77 -2.15 5.17
C SER A 49 0.03 -1.71 6.40
N LEU A 50 1.22 -1.12 6.19
CA LEU A 50 2.07 -0.63 7.27
C LEU A 50 1.34 0.43 8.13
N HIS A 51 0.63 1.36 7.49
CA HIS A 51 -0.16 2.37 8.20
C HIS A 51 -1.29 1.74 9.02
N LYS A 52 -1.97 0.72 8.48
CA LYS A 52 -3.01 0.00 9.21
C LYS A 52 -2.43 -0.70 10.46
N ASP A 53 -1.32 -1.40 10.29
CA ASP A 53 -0.74 -2.27 11.31
C ASP A 53 -0.02 -1.48 12.41
N PHE A 54 0.72 -0.43 12.03
CA PHE A 54 1.57 0.31 12.98
C PHE A 54 0.97 1.61 13.47
N VAL A 55 0.12 2.28 12.70
CA VAL A 55 -0.45 3.59 13.06
C VAL A 55 -1.89 3.46 13.51
N LYS A 56 -2.78 2.88 12.72
CA LYS A 56 -4.20 2.76 13.10
C LYS A 56 -4.37 1.87 14.33
N ALA A 57 -3.79 0.67 14.33
CA ALA A 57 -3.93 -0.26 15.45
C ALA A 57 -3.40 0.34 16.75
N SER A 58 -2.19 0.92 16.73
CA SER A 58 -1.60 1.58 17.90
C SER A 58 -2.43 2.79 18.34
N TYR A 59 -2.93 3.61 17.40
CA TYR A 59 -3.79 4.75 17.69
C TYR A 59 -5.03 4.34 18.48
N TYR A 60 -5.74 3.27 18.08
CA TYR A 60 -6.92 2.79 18.81
C TYR A 60 -6.61 2.38 20.24
N LEU A 61 -5.41 1.86 20.50
CA LEU A 61 -4.95 1.44 21.83
C LEU A 61 -4.47 2.59 22.71
N THR A 62 -4.28 3.80 22.16
CA THR A 62 -3.85 4.97 22.95
C THR A 62 -5.00 5.62 23.73
N ASN A 63 -4.66 6.23 24.86
CA ASN A 63 -5.57 7.08 25.65
C ASN A 63 -5.78 8.49 25.05
N LYS A 64 -5.30 8.73 23.82
CA LYS A 64 -5.39 10.00 23.08
C LYS A 64 -4.62 11.20 23.67
N GLN A 65 -3.81 11.01 24.71
CA GLN A 65 -2.82 12.00 25.14
C GLN A 65 -1.43 11.66 24.61
N ASN A 66 -0.65 12.63 24.17
CA ASN A 66 0.72 12.40 23.67
C ASN A 66 0.79 11.23 22.66
N ILE A 67 -0.14 11.22 21.71
CA ILE A 67 -0.44 10.08 20.82
C ILE A 67 0.81 9.59 20.10
N GLU A 68 1.61 10.51 19.55
CA GLU A 68 2.82 10.17 18.80
C GLU A 68 3.80 9.35 19.64
N ILE A 69 4.05 9.78 20.88
CA ILE A 69 4.94 9.08 21.81
C ILE A 69 4.41 7.67 22.11
N GLN A 70 3.11 7.52 22.29
CA GLN A 70 2.51 6.22 22.56
C GLN A 70 2.56 5.29 21.35
N ILE A 71 2.26 5.81 20.16
CA ILE A 71 2.36 5.06 18.90
C ILE A 71 3.81 4.58 18.72
N MET A 72 4.80 5.46 18.88
CA MET A 72 6.21 5.10 18.75
C MET A 72 6.62 4.02 19.75
N LYS A 73 6.20 4.12 21.02
CA LYS A 73 6.46 3.09 22.04
C LYS A 73 5.82 1.75 21.69
N MET A 74 4.59 1.75 21.16
CA MET A 74 3.89 0.53 20.76
C MET A 74 4.57 -0.17 19.58
N VAL A 75 4.95 0.59 18.55
CA VAL A 75 5.69 0.06 17.39
C VAL A 75 7.02 -0.55 17.83
N GLN A 76 7.76 0.12 18.72
CA GLN A 76 9.00 -0.42 19.28
C GLN A 76 8.80 -1.74 20.02
N LYS A 77 7.76 -1.83 20.88
CA LYS A 77 7.42 -3.07 21.59
C LYS A 77 7.10 -4.20 20.61
N GLN A 78 6.35 -3.92 19.54
CA GLN A 78 6.00 -4.90 18.52
C GLN A 78 7.24 -5.39 17.74
N ALA A 79 8.18 -4.50 17.41
CA ALA A 79 9.44 -4.86 16.78
C ALA A 79 10.32 -5.76 17.67
N ILE A 80 10.36 -5.50 18.98
CA ILE A 80 11.10 -6.34 19.93
C ILE A 80 10.44 -7.72 20.04
N ALA A 81 9.12 -7.78 20.21
CA ALA A 81 8.37 -9.02 20.34
C ALA A 81 8.53 -9.93 19.11
N THR A 82 8.43 -9.36 17.90
CA THR A 82 8.63 -10.11 16.64
C THR A 82 10.05 -10.65 16.52
N LYS A 83 11.07 -9.88 16.91
CA LYS A 83 12.47 -10.34 16.95
C LYS A 83 12.67 -11.51 17.92
N LEU A 84 12.08 -11.43 19.12
CA LEU A 84 12.15 -12.50 20.11
C LEU A 84 11.49 -13.79 19.61
N LEU A 85 10.28 -13.71 19.05
CA LEU A 85 9.57 -14.85 18.46
C LEU A 85 10.36 -15.49 17.30
N SER A 86 10.98 -14.67 16.45
CA SER A 86 11.83 -15.17 15.36
C SER A 86 13.09 -15.88 15.86
N SER A 87 13.56 -15.55 17.06
CA SER A 87 14.75 -16.16 17.68
C SER A 87 14.38 -17.49 18.36
N GLN A 88 13.25 -17.54 19.09
CA GLN A 88 12.73 -18.76 19.70
C GLN A 88 12.36 -19.83 18.66
N SER A 89 11.73 -19.43 17.56
CA SER A 89 11.35 -20.36 16.47
C SER A 89 12.56 -20.95 15.72
N LYS A 90 13.73 -20.31 15.77
CA LYS A 90 14.99 -20.89 15.26
C LYS A 90 15.57 -21.92 16.23
N ILE A 91 15.49 -21.66 17.53
CA ILE A 91 15.95 -22.58 18.57
C ILE A 91 15.14 -23.88 18.56
N LEU A 92 13.81 -23.79 18.40
CA LEU A 92 12.90 -24.95 18.39
C LEU A 92 12.93 -25.77 17.09
N LYS A 93 13.65 -25.33 16.06
CA LYS A 93 13.81 -26.04 14.78
C LYS A 93 15.18 -26.72 14.62
N LEU A 94 16.00 -26.69 15.67
CA LEU A 94 17.24 -27.47 15.82
C LEU A 94 16.97 -28.67 16.73
#